data_AF-A0A0K9Q3B5-F1
#
_entry.id   AF-A0A0K9Q3B5-F1
#
_cell.length_a   1.000
_cell.length_b   1.000
_cell.length_c   1.000
_cell.angle_alpha   90.00
_cell.angle_beta   90.00
_cell.angle_gamma   90.00
#
_symmetry.space_group_name_H-M   'P 1'
#
loop_
_entity.id
_entity.type
_entity.pdbx_description
1 polymer ?
#
loop_
_entity_poly.entity_id
_entity_poly.type
_entity_poly.pdbx_seq_one_letter_code
_entity_poly.pdbx_strand_id
1 'polypeptide(L)'
;MQRSGRTNLGRPTGTDGSDYNYRMVVDSRYTKVAKGKSRLRLLIAAQAVCQVIGTLLTILSGWKEKKSIDRIAILWIVIGFFSIIIGELGRRRSIVTLLRLYNTSSAMATALSIGCVIRMNFFHQVIETLDISSMKNNEIVEVCRVFFGFLLELVIIFTNVGLVHNMSLKR
;
A
#
# COMPACT_ATOMS: atom_id res chain seq x y z
N MET A 1 9.12 -54.95 -47.52
CA MET A 1 10.51 -54.61 -47.11
C MET A 1 10.84 -53.30 -47.80
N GLN A 2 11.24 -52.17 -47.22
CA GLN A 2 12.00 -51.81 -46.00
C GLN A 2 11.46 -50.49 -45.42
N ARG A 3 11.60 -50.33 -44.09
CA ARG A 3 11.37 -49.11 -43.30
C ARG A 3 12.52 -48.11 -43.50
N SER A 4 12.26 -46.80 -43.46
CA SER A 4 12.94 -45.82 -42.57
C SER A 4 12.69 -44.37 -43.02
N GLY A 5 12.38 -43.48 -42.06
CA GLY A 5 12.44 -42.03 -42.25
C GLY A 5 11.22 -41.26 -41.77
N ARG A 6 10.93 -41.26 -40.46
CA ARG A 6 10.12 -40.18 -39.84
C ARG A 6 10.93 -38.89 -39.96
N THR A 7 10.70 -38.10 -41.01
CA THR A 7 11.23 -36.74 -41.09
C THR A 7 10.44 -35.86 -40.13
N ASN A 8 11.13 -35.31 -39.14
CA ASN A 8 10.65 -34.38 -38.14
C ASN A 8 9.76 -33.27 -38.73
N LEU A 9 8.45 -33.50 -38.72
CA LEU A 9 7.46 -32.43 -38.77
C LEU A 9 7.48 -31.74 -37.39
N GLY A 10 8.22 -30.64 -37.27
CA GLY A 10 8.03 -29.71 -36.17
C GLY A 10 9.29 -29.31 -35.40
N ARG A 11 10.10 -28.42 -35.97
CA ARG A 11 10.65 -27.30 -35.19
C ARG A 11 10.77 -26.10 -36.12
N PRO A 12 10.04 -25.00 -35.86
CA PRO A 12 10.27 -23.76 -36.60
C PRO A 12 11.75 -23.39 -36.41
N THR A 13 12.51 -23.38 -37.50
CA THR A 13 13.91 -22.92 -37.52
C THR A 13 13.91 -21.41 -37.45
N GLY A 14 13.69 -20.91 -36.23
CA GLY A 14 13.86 -19.53 -35.86
C GLY A 14 14.38 -19.52 -34.44
N THR A 15 15.54 -18.88 -34.26
CA THR A 15 16.22 -18.54 -32.99
C THR A 15 17.09 -19.63 -32.37
N ASP A 16 18.38 -19.30 -32.30
CA ASP A 16 19.28 -19.81 -31.27
C ASP A 16 18.58 -19.66 -29.90
N GLY A 17 18.92 -20.44 -28.88
CA GLY A 17 18.25 -20.36 -27.57
C GLY A 17 18.21 -18.96 -26.92
N SER A 18 18.80 -17.93 -27.54
CA SER A 18 18.73 -16.52 -27.13
C SER A 18 17.30 -15.97 -27.09
N ASP A 19 16.44 -16.24 -28.08
CA ASP A 19 15.06 -15.72 -28.09
C ASP A 19 14.19 -16.41 -27.04
N TYR A 20 14.37 -17.73 -26.85
CA TYR A 20 13.69 -18.45 -25.78
C TYR A 20 14.08 -17.90 -24.40
N ASN A 21 15.38 -17.68 -24.18
CA ASN A 21 15.87 -17.09 -22.94
C ASN A 21 15.36 -15.64 -22.76
N TYR A 22 15.34 -14.85 -23.82
CA TYR A 22 14.81 -13.49 -23.80
C TYR A 22 13.31 -13.48 -23.43
N ARG A 23 12.49 -14.31 -24.09
CA ARG A 23 11.05 -14.45 -23.80
C ARG A 23 10.81 -14.91 -22.37
N MET A 24 11.57 -15.88 -21.86
CA MET A 24 11.46 -16.32 -20.46
C MET A 24 11.75 -15.21 -19.45
N VAL A 25 12.80 -14.42 -19.67
CA VAL A 25 13.18 -13.31 -18.76
C VAL A 25 12.16 -12.16 -18.85
N VAL A 26 11.64 -11.88 -20.04
CA VAL A 26 10.63 -10.84 -20.29
C VAL A 26 9.27 -11.23 -19.70
N ASP A 27 8.80 -12.46 -19.93
CA ASP A 27 7.54 -12.96 -19.38
C ASP A 27 7.58 -13.06 -17.85
N SER A 28 8.70 -13.49 -17.28
CA SER A 28 8.91 -13.48 -15.83
C SER A 28 8.81 -12.07 -15.23
N ARG A 29 9.25 -11.04 -15.95
CA ARG A 29 9.11 -9.64 -15.50
C ARG A 29 7.68 -9.14 -15.59
N TYR A 30 7.02 -9.35 -16.73
CA TYR A 30 5.62 -8.91 -16.89
C TYR A 30 4.70 -9.57 -15.87
N THR A 31 4.90 -10.86 -15.58
CA THR A 31 4.15 -11.59 -14.55
C THR A 31 4.41 -11.04 -13.15
N LYS A 32 5.67 -10.73 -12.79
CA LYS A 32 6.02 -10.07 -11.51
C LYS A 32 5.38 -8.70 -11.37
N VAL A 33 5.41 -7.87 -12.42
CA VAL A 33 4.79 -6.53 -12.41
C VAL A 33 3.26 -6.64 -12.30
N ALA A 34 2.63 -7.57 -13.01
CA ALA A 34 1.19 -7.81 -12.93
C ALA A 34 0.77 -8.25 -11.51
N LYS A 35 1.50 -9.20 -10.92
CA LYS A 35 1.27 -9.68 -9.55
C LYS A 35 1.52 -8.58 -8.51
N GLY A 36 2.54 -7.76 -8.69
CA GLY A 36 2.81 -6.61 -7.82
C GLY A 36 1.70 -5.55 -7.91
N LYS A 37 1.20 -5.26 -9.11
CA LYS A 37 0.07 -4.34 -9.32
C LYS A 37 -1.24 -4.84 -8.71
N SER A 38 -1.53 -6.15 -8.82
CA SER A 38 -2.74 -6.70 -8.22
C SER A 38 -2.69 -6.66 -6.68
N ARG A 39 -1.54 -7.02 -6.10
CA ARG A 39 -1.29 -6.86 -4.67
C ARG A 39 -1.40 -5.40 -4.22
N LEU A 40 -0.76 -4.47 -4.94
CA LEU A 40 -0.82 -3.06 -4.62
C LEU A 40 -2.26 -2.51 -4.70
N ARG A 41 -3.08 -2.98 -5.65
CA ARG A 41 -4.51 -2.61 -5.73
C ARG A 41 -5.25 -3.01 -4.46
N LEU A 42 -5.03 -4.22 -3.96
CA LEU A 42 -5.65 -4.71 -2.73
C LEU A 42 -5.20 -3.88 -1.52
N LEU A 43 -3.92 -3.56 -1.43
CA LEU A 43 -3.37 -2.75 -0.34
C LEU A 43 -3.91 -1.31 -0.35
N ILE A 44 -3.98 -0.67 -1.52
CA ILE A 44 -4.60 0.67 -1.67
C ILE A 44 -6.07 0.63 -1.25
N ALA A 45 -6.81 -0.43 -1.62
CA ALA A 45 -8.20 -0.58 -1.21
C ALA A 45 -8.33 -0.75 0.31
N ALA A 46 -7.48 -1.58 0.93
CA ALA A 46 -7.44 -1.74 2.39
C ALA A 46 -7.10 -0.41 3.08
N GLN A 47 -6.14 0.34 2.54
CA GLN A 47 -5.76 1.65 3.07
C GLN A 47 -6.92 2.65 2.96
N ALA A 48 -7.66 2.64 1.85
CA ALA A 48 -8.84 3.48 1.70
C ALA A 48 -9.92 3.15 2.72
N VAL A 49 -10.15 1.87 3.01
CA VAL A 49 -11.07 1.45 4.08
C VAL A 49 -10.59 1.96 5.44
N CYS A 50 -9.30 1.80 5.77
CA CYS A 50 -8.73 2.32 7.01
C CYS A 50 -8.87 3.86 7.11
N GLN A 51 -8.65 4.58 6.01
CA GLN A 51 -8.81 6.03 5.93
C GLN A 51 -10.26 6.44 6.21
N VAL A 52 -11.23 5.79 5.56
CA VAL A 52 -12.67 6.06 5.76
C VAL A 52 -13.07 5.80 7.21
N ILE A 53 -12.68 4.65 7.78
CA ILE A 53 -12.96 4.33 9.18
C ILE A 53 -12.36 5.39 10.11
N GLY A 54 -11.10 5.78 9.90
CA GLY A 54 -10.45 6.80 10.71
C GLY A 54 -11.14 8.15 10.62
N THR A 55 -11.51 8.58 9.40
CA THR A 55 -12.24 9.84 9.20
C THR A 55 -13.59 9.84 9.91
N LEU A 56 -14.34 8.73 9.80
CA LEU A 56 -15.64 8.58 10.43
C LEU A 56 -15.52 8.66 11.96
N LEU A 57 -14.54 7.97 12.55
CA LEU A 57 -14.27 8.03 13.99
C LEU A 57 -13.95 9.47 14.44
N THR A 58 -13.09 10.19 13.71
CA THR A 58 -12.75 11.57 14.06
C THR A 58 -13.95 12.53 13.99
N ILE A 59 -14.82 12.37 12.99
CA ILE A 59 -16.03 13.18 12.85
C ILE A 59 -17.05 12.87 13.95
N LEU A 60 -17.27 11.58 14.25
CA LEU A 60 -18.18 11.14 15.31
C LEU A 60 -17.73 11.64 16.68
N SER A 61 -16.43 11.55 16.99
CA SER A 61 -15.86 12.07 18.23
C SER A 61 -16.01 13.60 18.32
N GLY A 62 -15.74 14.33 17.23
CA GLY A 62 -15.95 15.77 17.17
C GLY A 62 -17.40 16.19 17.40
N TRP A 63 -18.36 15.45 16.84
CA TRP A 63 -19.78 15.71 17.03
C TRP A 63 -20.25 15.42 18.46
N LYS A 64 -19.86 14.27 19.01
CA LYS A 64 -20.26 13.84 20.36
C LYS A 64 -19.71 14.75 21.45
N GLU A 65 -18.45 15.15 21.34
CA GLU A 65 -17.79 15.96 22.36
C GLU A 65 -17.97 17.47 22.15
N LYS A 66 -18.67 17.90 21.08
CA LYS A 66 -18.75 19.32 20.62
C LYS A 66 -17.38 20.00 20.60
N LYS A 67 -16.32 19.22 20.39
CA LYS A 67 -14.93 19.65 20.46
C LYS A 67 -14.45 20.00 19.07
N SER A 68 -13.67 21.07 18.96
CA SER A 68 -13.04 21.45 17.71
C SER A 68 -12.14 20.31 17.21
N ILE A 69 -12.35 19.87 15.97
CA ILE A 69 -11.48 18.89 15.31
C ILE A 69 -10.07 19.49 15.21
N ASP A 70 -9.08 18.70 15.57
CA ASP A 70 -7.70 19.15 15.54
C ASP A 70 -7.20 19.41 14.10
N ARG A 71 -6.31 20.41 13.95
CA ARG A 71 -5.69 20.73 12.67
C ARG A 71 -4.83 19.57 12.13
N ILE A 72 -4.13 18.85 13.00
CA ILE A 72 -3.35 17.66 12.59
C ILE A 72 -4.28 16.57 12.10
N ALA A 73 -5.45 16.41 12.76
CA ALA A 73 -6.49 15.49 12.33
C ALA A 73 -6.96 15.78 10.90
N ILE A 74 -7.23 17.05 10.58
CA ILE A 74 -7.63 17.46 9.24
C ILE A 74 -6.51 17.23 8.23
N LEU A 75 -5.25 17.53 8.58
CA LEU A 75 -4.11 17.36 7.69
C LEU A 75 -3.87 15.91 7.29
N TRP A 76 -3.89 14.95 8.23
CA TRP A 76 -3.69 13.54 7.86
C TRP A 76 -4.86 13.01 7.02
N ILE A 77 -6.09 13.50 7.25
CA ILE A 77 -7.26 13.15 6.43
C ILE A 77 -7.04 13.59 4.98
N VAL A 78 -6.67 14.85 4.78
CA VAL A 78 -6.47 15.44 3.46
C VAL A 78 -5.30 14.78 2.73
N ILE A 79 -4.14 14.67 3.39
CA ILE A 79 -2.95 14.06 2.79
C ILE A 79 -3.20 12.58 2.47
N GLY A 80 -3.85 11.84 3.36
CA GLY A 80 -4.20 10.43 3.14
C GLY A 80 -5.21 10.23 2.01
N PHE A 81 -6.16 11.15 1.83
CA PHE A 81 -7.08 11.10 0.69
C PHE A 81 -6.33 11.31 -0.63
N PHE A 82 -5.51 12.35 -0.73
CA PHE A 82 -4.74 12.61 -1.95
C PHE A 82 -3.72 11.50 -2.25
N SER A 83 -3.09 10.92 -1.23
CA SER A 83 -2.15 9.81 -1.44
C SER A 83 -2.83 8.62 -2.11
N ILE A 84 -4.04 8.23 -1.69
CA ILE A 84 -4.80 7.14 -2.31
C ILE A 84 -5.09 7.41 -3.79
N ILE A 85 -5.50 8.64 -4.13
CA ILE A 85 -5.76 9.03 -5.53
C ILE A 85 -4.47 8.93 -6.37
N ILE A 86 -3.36 9.46 -5.86
CA ILE A 86 -2.05 9.39 -6.51
C ILE A 86 -1.60 7.93 -6.68
N GLY A 87 -1.79 7.09 -5.66
CA GLY A 87 -1.42 5.68 -5.67
C GLY A 87 -2.20 4.89 -6.71
N GLU A 88 -3.52 5.07 -6.78
CA GLU A 88 -4.36 4.39 -7.77
C GLU A 88 -4.03 4.86 -9.19
N LEU A 89 -3.80 6.16 -9.39
CA LEU A 89 -3.40 6.71 -10.68
C LEU A 89 -2.02 6.18 -11.12
N GLY A 90 -1.05 6.19 -10.20
CA GLY A 90 0.29 5.65 -10.43
C GLY A 90 0.25 4.17 -10.82
N ARG A 91 -0.51 3.36 -10.08
CA ARG A 91 -0.69 1.93 -10.34
C ARG A 91 -1.32 1.67 -11.71
N ARG A 92 -2.38 2.40 -12.07
CA ARG A 92 -3.08 2.26 -13.37
C ARG A 92 -2.20 2.67 -14.55
N ARG A 93 -1.55 3.83 -14.45
CA ARG A 93 -0.71 4.37 -15.52
C ARG A 93 0.70 3.78 -15.55
N SER A 94 1.07 2.98 -14.55
CA SER A 94 2.43 2.40 -14.40
C SER A 94 3.53 3.45 -14.32
N ILE A 95 3.24 4.59 -13.70
CA ILE A 95 4.18 5.72 -13.62
C ILE A 95 4.95 5.63 -12.30
N VAL A 96 6.23 5.29 -12.38
CA VAL A 96 7.13 5.11 -11.22
C VAL A 96 7.15 6.35 -10.31
N THR A 97 7.18 7.56 -10.89
CA THR A 97 7.21 8.81 -10.12
C THR A 97 5.96 8.99 -9.26
N LEU A 98 4.77 8.63 -9.78
CA LEU A 98 3.52 8.68 -9.00
C LEU A 98 3.50 7.63 -7.90
N LEU A 99 4.04 6.42 -8.14
CA LEU A 99 4.17 5.39 -7.11
C LEU A 99 5.10 5.84 -5.96
N ARG A 100 6.19 6.56 -6.27
CA ARG A 100 7.09 7.14 -5.26
C ARG A 100 6.43 8.27 -4.46
N LEU A 101 5.68 9.14 -5.15
CA LEU A 101 4.90 10.21 -4.50
C LEU A 101 3.80 9.63 -3.60
N TYR A 102 3.12 8.57 -4.04
CA TYR A 102 2.19 7.84 -3.20
C TYR A 102 2.88 7.31 -1.94
N ASN A 103 4.03 6.66 -2.06
CA ASN A 103 4.75 6.11 -0.91
C ASN A 103 5.11 7.18 0.13
N THR A 104 5.61 8.32 -0.33
CA THR A 104 6.05 9.42 0.55
C THR A 104 4.86 10.13 1.21
N SER A 105 3.80 10.42 0.45
CA SER A 105 2.58 11.03 0.99
C SER A 105 1.81 10.10 1.92
N SER A 106 1.74 8.80 1.62
CA SER A 106 1.13 7.78 2.48
C SER A 106 1.86 7.64 3.82
N ALA A 107 3.19 7.54 3.77
CA ALA A 107 4.00 7.49 4.98
C ALA A 107 3.83 8.76 5.84
N MET A 108 3.76 9.93 5.21
CA MET A 108 3.53 11.19 5.92
C MET A 108 2.13 11.26 6.56
N ALA A 109 1.09 10.79 5.87
CA ALA A 109 -0.25 10.68 6.45
C ALA A 109 -0.27 9.75 7.67
N THR A 110 0.38 8.59 7.57
CA THR A 110 0.49 7.63 8.68
C THR A 110 1.26 8.22 9.87
N ALA A 111 2.37 8.92 9.63
CA ALA A 111 3.12 9.61 10.68
C ALA A 111 2.28 10.68 11.39
N LEU A 112 1.51 11.49 10.64
CA LEU A 112 0.61 12.47 11.21
C LEU A 112 -0.53 11.82 12.01
N SER A 113 -1.06 10.68 11.54
CA SER A 113 -2.06 9.91 12.29
C SER A 113 -1.52 9.36 13.61
N ILE A 114 -0.26 8.87 13.62
CA ILE A 114 0.42 8.44 14.85
C ILE A 114 0.61 9.64 15.78
N GLY A 115 1.10 10.77 15.26
CA GLY A 115 1.25 12.00 16.03
C GLY A 115 -0.06 12.50 16.63
N CYS A 116 -1.18 12.35 15.92
CA CYS A 116 -2.51 12.68 16.43
C CYS A 116 -2.87 11.83 17.65
N VAL A 117 -2.66 10.51 17.60
CA VAL A 117 -2.91 9.61 18.73
C VAL A 117 -1.96 9.87 19.90
N ILE A 118 -0.68 10.16 19.62
CA ILE A 118 0.30 10.51 20.67
C ILE A 118 -0.15 11.76 21.43
N ARG A 119 -0.67 12.75 20.71
CA ARG A 119 -1.09 14.04 21.28
C ARG A 119 -2.44 13.96 22.00
N MET A 120 -3.24 12.93 21.74
CA MET A 120 -4.41 12.67 22.58
C MET A 120 -3.93 12.22 23.96
N ASN A 121 -4.71 12.49 25.01
CA ASN A 121 -4.37 12.17 26.41
C ASN A 121 -4.08 10.68 26.68
N PHE A 122 -4.17 9.81 25.65
CA PHE A 122 -3.82 8.40 25.61
C PHE A 122 -2.45 8.09 26.25
N PHE A 123 -1.36 8.77 25.86
CA PHE A 123 -0.04 8.47 26.44
C PHE A 123 0.10 8.94 27.88
N HIS A 124 -0.51 10.08 28.22
CA HIS A 124 -0.46 10.59 29.57
C HIS A 124 -1.18 9.66 30.54
N GLN A 125 -2.36 9.15 30.16
CA GLN A 125 -3.12 8.22 30.99
C GLN A 125 -2.43 6.84 31.07
N VAL A 126 -2.00 6.26 29.95
CA VAL A 126 -1.40 4.91 29.95
C VAL A 126 -0.05 4.87 30.68
N ILE A 127 0.79 5.90 30.57
CA ILE A 127 2.09 5.96 31.26
C ILE A 127 1.91 6.23 32.76
N GLU A 128 0.95 7.08 33.13
CA GLU A 128 0.81 7.53 34.51
C GLU A 128 -0.04 6.58 35.37
N THR A 129 -1.08 5.95 34.82
CA THR A 129 -2.00 5.12 35.61
C THR A 129 -1.89 3.61 35.35
N LEU A 130 -1.20 3.16 34.29
CA LEU A 130 -1.14 1.74 33.85
C LEU A 130 -2.53 1.06 33.77
N ASP A 131 -3.60 1.85 33.72
CA ASP A 131 -4.96 1.37 33.86
C ASP A 131 -5.67 1.37 32.51
N ILE A 132 -5.58 0.24 31.82
CA ILE A 132 -6.25 -0.02 30.55
C ILE A 132 -7.79 -0.05 30.75
N SER A 133 -8.28 -0.25 31.98
CA SER A 133 -9.71 -0.40 32.26
C SER A 133 -10.50 0.91 32.25
N SER A 134 -9.82 2.05 32.46
CA SER A 134 -10.43 3.40 32.42
C SER A 134 -10.69 3.92 31.00
N MET A 135 -10.19 3.20 29.99
CA MET A 135 -10.20 3.65 28.61
C MET A 135 -11.60 3.62 27.98
N LYS A 136 -11.96 4.68 27.25
CA LYS A 136 -13.15 4.65 26.40
C LYS A 136 -12.91 3.69 25.23
N ASN A 137 -13.90 2.84 24.93
CA ASN A 137 -13.84 1.90 23.79
C ASN A 137 -13.43 2.58 22.46
N ASN A 138 -13.86 3.82 22.22
CA ASN A 138 -13.53 4.56 20.99
C ASN A 138 -12.02 4.87 20.87
N GLU A 139 -11.34 5.13 21.98
CA GLU A 139 -9.91 5.46 22.00
C GLU A 139 -9.07 4.21 21.72
N ILE A 140 -9.45 3.07 22.31
CA ILE A 140 -8.83 1.77 22.02
C ILE A 140 -8.95 1.43 20.53
N VAL A 141 -10.16 1.59 19.97
CA VAL A 141 -10.40 1.33 18.55
C VAL A 141 -9.54 2.22 17.66
N GLU A 142 -9.36 3.50 18.02
CA GLU A 142 -8.50 4.42 17.27
C GLU A 142 -7.02 4.02 17.32
N VAL A 143 -6.52 3.61 18.49
CA VAL A 143 -5.14 3.11 18.65
C VAL A 143 -4.92 1.84 17.83
N CYS A 144 -5.84 0.88 17.91
CA CYS A 144 -5.78 -0.35 17.12
C CYS A 144 -5.81 -0.06 15.61
N ARG A 145 -6.65 0.89 15.17
CA ARG A 145 -6.72 1.33 13.77
C ARG A 145 -5.38 1.90 13.32
N VAL A 146 -4.77 2.78 14.11
CA VAL A 146 -3.47 3.40 13.77
C VAL A 146 -2.36 2.36 13.72
N PHE A 147 -2.33 1.42 14.67
CA PHE A 147 -1.38 0.32 14.66
C PHE A 147 -1.52 -0.55 13.41
N PHE A 148 -2.75 -0.95 13.06
CA PHE A 148 -3.01 -1.71 11.84
C PHE A 148 -2.65 -0.92 10.57
N GLY A 149 -2.95 0.38 10.55
CA GLY A 149 -2.56 1.28 9.47
C GLY A 149 -1.05 1.38 9.27
N PHE A 150 -0.29 1.43 10.37
CA PHE A 150 1.17 1.40 10.34
C PHE A 150 1.71 0.08 9.76
N LEU A 151 1.19 -1.07 10.20
CA LEU A 151 1.58 -2.36 9.64
C LEU A 151 1.25 -2.46 8.14
N LEU A 152 0.08 -1.97 7.74
CA LEU A 152 -0.32 -1.91 6.35
C LEU A 152 0.64 -1.04 5.51
N GLU A 153 1.04 0.12 6.04
CA GLU A 153 2.01 1.02 5.40
C GLU A 153 3.36 0.33 5.15
N LEU A 154 3.87 -0.46 6.11
CA LEU A 154 5.10 -1.24 5.90
C LEU A 154 4.97 -2.20 4.71
N VAL A 155 3.86 -2.95 4.63
CA VAL A 155 3.61 -3.89 3.53
C VAL A 155 3.47 -3.16 2.19
N ILE A 156 2.85 -1.98 2.19
CA ILE A 156 2.76 -1.10 1.02
C ILE A 156 4.15 -0.69 0.56
N ILE A 157 5.01 -0.21 1.46
CA ILE A 157 6.38 0.22 1.13
C ILE A 157 7.16 -0.92 0.49
N PHE A 158 7.16 -2.11 1.10
CA PHE A 158 7.87 -3.26 0.53
C PHE A 158 7.34 -3.66 -0.85
N THR A 159 6.01 -3.70 -1.00
CA THR A 159 5.37 -4.04 -2.28
C THR A 159 5.69 -3.01 -3.36
N ASN A 160 5.68 -1.73 -2.99
CA ASN A 160 5.90 -0.62 -3.89
C ASN A 160 7.36 -0.53 -4.33
N VAL A 161 8.33 -0.70 -3.42
CA VAL A 161 9.76 -0.79 -3.76
C VAL A 161 10.02 -1.95 -4.73
N GLY A 162 9.49 -3.13 -4.43
CA GLY A 162 9.63 -4.29 -5.32
C GLY A 162 8.97 -4.07 -6.69
N LEU A 163 7.82 -3.41 -6.72
CA LEU A 163 7.12 -3.10 -7.96
C LEU A 163 7.88 -2.07 -8.80
N VAL A 164 8.31 -0.97 -8.19
CA VAL A 164 9.11 0.09 -8.84
C VAL A 164 10.40 -0.48 -9.41
N HIS A 165 11.13 -1.30 -8.65
CA HIS A 165 12.35 -1.95 -9.12
C HIS A 165 12.10 -2.79 -10.38
N ASN A 166 11.02 -3.58 -10.39
CA ASN A 166 10.65 -4.38 -11.55
C ASN A 166 10.14 -3.54 -12.74
N MET A 167 9.68 -2.29 -12.52
CA MET A 167 9.27 -1.37 -13.58
C MET A 167 10.42 -0.51 -14.12
N SER A 168 11.40 -0.14 -13.30
CA SER A 168 12.44 0.84 -13.66
C SER A 168 13.73 0.23 -14.19
N LEU A 169 13.85 -1.10 -14.24
CA LEU A 169 15.01 -1.78 -14.82
C LEU A 169 15.05 -1.58 -16.34
N LYS A 170 15.58 -0.42 -16.73
CA LYS A 170 16.05 -0.11 -18.08
C LYS A 170 17.55 0.16 -17.98
N ARG A 171 18.33 -0.91 -18.21
CA ARG A 171 19.79 -0.99 -18.28
C ARG A 171 20.55 -0.60 -17.02
#